data_AF-A0A9W8NE25-F1
#
_entry.id   AF-A0A9W8NE25-F1
#
_cell.length_a   1.000
_cell.length_b   1.000
_cell.length_c   1.000
_cell.angle_alpha   90.00
_cell.angle_beta   90.00
_cell.angle_gamma   90.00
#
_symmetry.space_group_name_H-M   'P 1'
#
loop_
_entity.id
_entity.type
_entity.pdbx_description
1 polymer ?
#
loop_
_entity_poly.entity_id
_entity_poly.type
_entity_poly.pdbx_seq_one_letter_code
_entity_poly.pdbx_strand_id
1 'polypeptide(L)'
;MRSYIPIVPLLLAGFSSSSPVPNEPYPPPGTCSIYVYQTYRNKNGNGNANKLEYGIYDIGGSTITYKKEQVIKDSEVQDVTIDGLPYHLIMTAGFGGTDLVQFAYAGYEWSSERGCEEVKHYDTGREFGCSWICNSHAG
;
A
#
# COMPACT_ATOMS: atom_id res chain seq x y z
N MET A 1 54.37 15.55 -52.24
CA MET A 1 54.50 15.73 -50.77
C MET A 1 53.29 15.07 -50.13
N ARG A 2 53.48 13.93 -49.44
CA ARG A 2 52.39 13.16 -48.80
C ARG A 2 52.23 13.64 -47.36
N SER A 3 51.13 14.30 -47.05
CA SER A 3 50.73 14.65 -45.68
C SER A 3 50.16 13.41 -44.97
N TYR A 4 50.68 13.10 -43.80
CA TYR A 4 50.13 12.09 -42.89
C TYR A 4 49.31 12.79 -41.81
N ILE A 5 48.07 12.35 -41.61
CA ILE A 5 47.20 12.78 -40.52
C ILE A 5 47.34 11.74 -39.40
N PRO A 6 47.81 12.11 -38.19
CA PRO A 6 47.87 11.17 -37.08
C PRO A 6 46.46 10.93 -36.53
N ILE A 7 46.07 9.66 -36.48
CA ILE A 7 44.84 9.20 -35.83
C ILE A 7 45.17 9.01 -34.35
N VAL A 8 44.60 9.86 -33.49
CA VAL A 8 44.70 9.73 -32.04
C VAL A 8 43.66 8.71 -31.57
N PRO A 9 44.04 7.63 -30.88
CA PRO A 9 43.09 6.68 -30.33
C PRO A 9 42.38 7.31 -29.13
N LEU A 10 41.08 7.56 -29.27
CA LEU A 10 40.21 7.98 -28.17
C LEU A 10 39.93 6.74 -27.31
N LEU A 11 40.60 6.63 -26.16
CA LEU A 11 40.28 5.64 -25.15
C LEU A 11 38.96 6.02 -24.48
N LEU A 12 37.85 5.43 -24.95
CA LEU A 12 36.57 5.43 -24.26
C LEU A 12 36.72 4.59 -22.99
N ALA A 13 37.04 5.25 -21.88
CA ALA A 13 36.87 4.67 -20.55
C ALA A 13 35.38 4.33 -20.38
N GLY A 14 35.07 3.04 -20.45
CA GLY A 14 33.74 2.53 -20.17
C GLY A 14 33.41 2.77 -18.71
N PHE A 15 32.66 3.85 -18.44
CA PHE A 15 32.00 4.04 -17.17
C PHE A 15 30.99 2.90 -17.01
N SER A 16 31.36 1.87 -16.25
CA SER A 16 30.39 0.93 -15.72
C SER A 16 29.57 1.68 -14.69
N SER A 17 28.53 2.39 -15.15
CA SER A 17 27.50 2.92 -14.27
C SER A 17 26.70 1.74 -13.77
N SER A 18 27.15 1.12 -12.68
CA SER A 18 26.26 0.32 -11.85
C SER A 18 25.11 1.24 -11.46
N SER A 19 23.89 0.91 -11.89
CA SER A 19 22.69 1.62 -11.45
C SER A 19 22.72 1.73 -9.93
N PRO A 20 22.41 2.90 -9.35
CA PRO A 20 22.36 3.04 -7.91
C PRO A 20 21.42 1.99 -7.34
N VAL A 21 21.93 1.14 -6.44
CA VAL A 21 21.10 0.20 -5.68
C VAL A 21 20.23 1.05 -4.76
N PRO A 22 18.89 0.94 -4.82
CA PRO A 22 18.01 1.70 -3.95
C PRO A 22 18.38 1.44 -2.48
N ASN A 23 18.56 2.51 -1.71
CA ASN A 23 18.87 2.48 -0.28
C ASN A 23 17.58 2.17 0.54
N GLU A 24 17.02 0.96 0.38
CA GLU A 24 15.94 0.29 1.15
C GLU A 24 14.52 0.96 1.29
N PRO A 25 13.44 0.23 1.67
CA PRO A 25 13.15 -1.21 1.59
C PRO A 25 11.81 -1.43 0.84
N TYR A 26 11.84 -1.60 -0.48
CA TYR A 26 10.64 -2.14 -1.11
C TYR A 26 10.41 -3.56 -0.58
N PRO A 27 9.17 -3.95 -0.25
CA PRO A 27 8.91 -5.32 0.16
C PRO A 27 9.40 -6.28 -0.93
N PRO A 28 10.04 -7.40 -0.56
CA PRO A 28 10.44 -8.38 -1.55
C PRO A 28 9.21 -8.84 -2.33
N PRO A 29 9.37 -9.19 -3.63
CA PRO A 29 8.25 -9.58 -4.44
C PRO A 29 7.54 -10.79 -3.82
N GLY A 30 6.22 -10.73 -3.72
CA GLY A 30 5.47 -11.73 -2.96
C GLY A 30 4.03 -11.35 -2.69
N THR A 31 3.42 -12.04 -1.72
CA THR A 31 2.07 -11.73 -1.23
C THR A 31 2.19 -10.75 -0.08
N CYS A 32 1.66 -9.54 -0.26
CA CYS A 32 1.48 -8.58 0.82
C CYS A 32 0.05 -8.68 1.34
N SER A 33 -0.15 -8.19 2.56
CA SER A 33 -1.47 -8.22 3.20
C SER A 33 -1.79 -6.91 3.89
N ILE A 34 -3.08 -6.58 3.91
CA ILE A 34 -3.65 -5.52 4.72
C ILE A 34 -4.60 -6.17 5.73
N TYR A 35 -4.37 -5.89 7.00
CA TYR A 35 -5.30 -6.22 8.07
C TYR A 35 -6.00 -4.94 8.48
N VAL A 36 -7.32 -5.00 8.62
CA VAL A 36 -8.13 -3.87 9.05
C VAL A 36 -9.06 -4.31 10.16
N TYR A 37 -9.09 -3.55 11.24
CA TYR A 37 -10.14 -3.59 12.24
C TYR A 37 -11.03 -2.36 12.10
N GLN A 38 -12.27 -2.57 11.72
CA GLN A 38 -13.29 -1.53 11.70
C GLN A 38 -14.09 -1.58 13.00
N THR A 39 -14.14 -0.47 13.73
CA THR A 39 -15.11 -0.28 14.82
C THR A 39 -16.45 0.17 14.24
N TYR A 40 -17.55 -0.50 14.62
CA TYR A 40 -18.88 -0.10 14.16
C TYR A 40 -19.26 1.31 14.64
N ARG A 41 -20.11 2.00 13.87
CA ARG A 41 -20.64 3.30 14.28
C ARG A 41 -21.35 3.21 15.62
N ASN A 42 -21.30 4.31 16.38
CA ASN A 42 -21.90 4.46 17.70
C ASN A 42 -21.44 3.42 18.75
N LYS A 43 -20.44 2.59 18.44
CA LYS A 43 -19.73 1.78 19.43
C LYS A 43 -18.52 2.56 19.94
N ASN A 44 -18.15 2.32 21.20
CA ASN A 44 -16.96 2.91 21.84
C ASN A 44 -16.82 4.43 21.73
N GLY A 45 -17.94 5.17 21.60
CA GLY A 45 -17.91 6.64 21.50
C GLY A 45 -17.55 7.21 20.13
N ASN A 46 -17.51 6.39 19.06
CA ASN A 46 -17.14 6.83 17.70
C ASN A 46 -18.14 7.78 17.01
N GLY A 47 -19.34 7.97 17.57
CA GLY A 47 -20.42 8.69 16.90
C GLY A 47 -20.75 8.09 15.53
N ASN A 48 -21.03 8.95 14.55
CA ASN A 48 -21.49 8.53 13.23
C ASN A 48 -20.37 8.24 12.21
N ALA A 49 -19.09 8.24 12.61
CA ALA A 49 -17.99 7.98 11.69
C ALA A 49 -17.50 6.53 11.78
N ASN A 50 -16.89 6.04 10.69
CA ASN A 50 -16.17 4.78 10.70
C ASN A 50 -14.77 5.01 11.24
N LYS A 51 -14.36 4.21 12.23
CA LYS A 51 -12.99 4.21 12.75
C LYS A 51 -12.31 2.92 12.33
N LEU A 52 -11.17 3.06 11.68
CA LEU A 52 -10.36 1.98 11.18
C LEU A 52 -9.02 1.97 11.92
N GLU A 53 -8.60 0.78 12.30
CA GLU A 53 -7.21 0.46 12.56
C GLU A 53 -6.74 -0.41 11.41
N TYR A 54 -5.57 -0.15 10.84
CA TYR A 54 -5.04 -0.98 9.77
C TYR A 54 -3.53 -1.17 9.85
N GLY A 55 -3.08 -2.32 9.39
CA GLY A 55 -1.67 -2.66 9.21
C GLY A 55 -1.43 -3.25 7.83
N ILE A 56 -0.32 -2.88 7.20
CA ILE A 56 0.15 -3.49 5.96
C ILE A 56 1.43 -4.26 6.26
N TYR A 57 1.50 -5.47 5.73
CA TYR A 57 2.58 -6.41 6.00
C TYR A 57 3.13 -6.97 4.70
N ASP A 58 4.46 -7.17 4.67
CA ASP A 58 5.13 -7.85 3.58
C ASP A 58 4.91 -9.37 3.62
N ILE A 59 5.47 -10.08 2.64
CA ILE A 59 5.41 -11.55 2.55
C ILE A 59 6.07 -12.27 3.74
N GLY A 60 7.04 -11.63 4.41
CA GLY A 60 7.68 -12.14 5.62
C GLY A 60 6.86 -11.90 6.89
N GLY A 61 5.73 -11.21 6.80
CA GLY A 61 4.93 -10.77 7.93
C GLY A 61 5.49 -9.52 8.63
N SER A 62 6.50 -8.87 8.05
CA SER A 62 7.06 -7.63 8.60
C SER A 62 6.09 -6.49 8.33
N THR A 63 5.90 -5.62 9.32
CA THR A 63 5.04 -4.45 9.18
C THR A 63 5.69 -3.41 8.26
N ILE A 64 5.01 -3.08 7.16
CA ILE A 64 5.34 -1.94 6.29
C ILE A 64 4.77 -0.66 6.89
N THR A 65 3.49 -0.69 7.29
CA THR A 65 2.84 0.42 7.98
C THR A 65 1.81 -0.08 8.97
N TYR A 66 1.52 0.75 9.97
CA TYR A 66 0.45 0.50 10.92
C TYR A 66 -0.13 1.82 11.41
N LYS A 67 -1.46 1.92 11.40
CA LYS A 67 -2.22 3.05 11.92
C LYS A 67 -3.29 2.53 12.87
N LYS A 68 -3.17 2.97 14.12
CA LYS A 68 -4.09 2.61 15.21
C LYS A 68 -5.46 3.27 15.09
N GLU A 69 -5.55 4.41 14.41
CA GLU A 69 -6.78 5.17 14.30
C GLU A 69 -6.79 6.03 13.04
N GLN A 70 -7.70 5.70 12.13
CA GLN A 70 -8.08 6.47 10.97
C GLN A 70 -9.60 6.64 10.99
N VAL A 71 -10.07 7.89 11.00
CA VAL A 71 -11.50 8.21 10.98
C VAL A 71 -11.91 8.58 9.56
N ILE A 72 -12.98 7.96 9.07
CA ILE A 72 -13.55 8.21 7.75
C ILE A 72 -15.05 8.49 7.92
N LYS A 73 -15.49 9.69 7.53
CA LYS A 73 -16.91 10.07 7.57
C LYS A 73 -17.66 9.44 6.40
N ASP A 74 -18.99 9.44 6.49
CA ASP A 74 -19.86 8.89 5.46
C ASP A 74 -19.57 9.51 4.09
N SER A 75 -19.42 8.66 3.07
CA SER A 75 -19.08 9.04 1.69
C SER A 75 -17.73 9.74 1.53
N GLU A 76 -16.90 9.78 2.57
CA GLU A 76 -15.57 10.34 2.49
C GLU A 76 -14.62 9.33 1.86
N VAL A 77 -13.76 9.86 0.99
CA VAL A 77 -12.62 9.15 0.41
C VAL A 77 -11.37 9.65 1.09
N GLN A 78 -10.60 8.73 1.65
CA GLN A 78 -9.29 8.99 2.22
C GLN A 78 -8.24 8.44 1.28
N ASP A 79 -7.31 9.31 0.90
CA ASP A 79 -6.18 9.00 0.03
C ASP A 79 -4.90 9.05 0.88
N VAL A 80 -4.30 7.88 1.13
CA VAL A 80 -3.20 7.73 2.08
C VAL A 80 -1.92 7.30 1.38
N THR A 81 -0.92 8.17 1.42
CA THR A 81 0.46 7.82 1.08
C THR A 81 1.06 6.92 2.15
N ILE A 82 1.68 5.81 1.72
CA ILE A 82 2.33 4.86 2.61
C ILE A 82 3.82 4.83 2.26
N ASP A 83 4.66 5.21 3.22
CA ASP A 83 6.11 5.15 3.04
C ASP A 83 6.57 3.72 2.75
N GLY A 84 7.44 3.57 1.75
CA GLY A 84 7.93 2.25 1.28
C GLY A 84 7.02 1.56 0.27
N LEU A 85 5.89 2.17 -0.12
CA LEU A 85 4.98 1.64 -1.12
C LEU A 85 4.81 2.62 -2.32
N PRO A 86 4.67 2.10 -3.56
CA PRO A 86 4.67 2.94 -4.78
C PRO A 86 3.32 3.59 -5.10
N TYR A 87 2.23 3.13 -4.46
CA TYR A 87 0.88 3.62 -4.71
C TYR A 87 0.26 4.12 -3.41
N HIS A 88 -0.80 4.90 -3.56
CA HIS A 88 -1.60 5.32 -2.41
C HIS A 88 -2.64 4.25 -2.08
N LEU A 89 -2.97 4.14 -0.80
CA LEU A 89 -4.12 3.38 -0.33
C LEU A 89 -5.34 4.30 -0.33
N ILE A 90 -6.35 3.92 -1.10
CA ILE A 90 -7.63 4.62 -1.13
C ILE A 90 -8.61 3.89 -0.21
N MET A 91 -9.22 4.60 0.72
CA MET A 91 -10.25 4.08 1.62
C MET A 91 -11.53 4.88 1.46
N THR A 92 -12.66 4.20 1.29
CA THR A 92 -13.97 4.86 1.14
C THR A 92 -14.95 4.30 2.15
N ALA A 93 -15.63 5.17 2.89
CA ALA A 93 -16.71 4.78 3.79
C ALA A 93 -18.08 4.88 3.10
N GLY A 94 -18.90 3.85 3.28
CA GLY A 94 -20.28 3.81 2.80
C GLY A 94 -21.18 4.85 3.47
N PHE A 95 -22.33 5.11 2.84
CA PHE A 95 -23.31 6.10 3.28
C PHE A 95 -24.47 5.46 4.06
N GLY A 96 -25.13 6.23 4.93
CA GLY A 96 -26.53 5.95 5.29
C GLY A 96 -26.72 4.74 6.20
N GLY A 97 -25.80 4.53 7.14
CA GLY A 97 -25.89 3.46 8.13
C GLY A 97 -25.36 2.11 7.63
N THR A 98 -24.96 2.00 6.37
CA THR A 98 -24.14 0.88 5.95
C THR A 98 -22.75 1.10 6.51
N ASP A 99 -22.30 0.24 7.42
CA ASP A 99 -20.93 0.23 7.93
C ASP A 99 -19.92 -0.23 6.85
N LEU A 100 -20.29 -0.22 5.56
CA LEU A 100 -19.43 -0.66 4.46
C LEU A 100 -18.16 0.20 4.41
N VAL A 101 -17.01 -0.47 4.26
CA VAL A 101 -15.73 0.19 3.97
C VAL A 101 -15.09 -0.50 2.78
N GLN A 102 -14.65 0.29 1.82
CA GLN A 102 -13.94 -0.15 0.63
C GLN A 102 -12.48 0.30 0.67
N PHE A 103 -11.61 -0.53 0.12
CA PHE A 103 -10.17 -0.32 0.10
C PHE A 103 -9.69 -0.58 -1.32
N ALA A 104 -8.80 0.26 -1.84
CA ALA A 104 -8.15 0.03 -3.12
C ALA A 104 -6.66 0.34 -3.03
N TYR A 105 -5.84 -0.53 -3.61
CA TYR A 105 -4.39 -0.37 -3.65
C TYR A 105 -3.81 -1.13 -4.85
N ALA A 106 -2.94 -0.49 -5.63
CA ALA A 106 -2.24 -1.10 -6.77
C ALA A 106 -3.17 -1.84 -7.78
N GLY A 107 -4.39 -1.34 -7.99
CA GLY A 107 -5.39 -1.96 -8.87
C GLY A 107 -6.18 -3.12 -8.25
N TYR A 108 -5.91 -3.47 -6.99
CA TYR A 108 -6.73 -4.39 -6.21
C TYR A 108 -7.79 -3.61 -5.46
N GLU A 109 -8.98 -4.19 -5.35
CA GLU A 109 -10.12 -3.62 -4.63
C GLU A 109 -10.69 -4.65 -3.66
N TRP A 110 -10.98 -4.19 -2.45
CA TRP A 110 -11.58 -4.97 -1.39
C TRP A 110 -12.69 -4.19 -0.73
N SER A 111 -13.52 -4.93 0.00
CA SER A 111 -14.46 -4.33 0.92
C SER A 111 -14.57 -5.17 2.17
N SER A 112 -15.08 -4.54 3.20
CA SER A 112 -15.46 -5.18 4.46
C SER A 112 -16.51 -6.31 4.34
N GLU A 113 -17.00 -6.60 3.13
CA GLU A 113 -17.93 -7.70 2.81
C GLU A 113 -17.42 -8.67 1.73
N ARG A 114 -16.40 -8.29 0.93
CA ARG A 114 -15.96 -9.05 -0.25
C ARG A 114 -14.49 -8.80 -0.58
N GLY A 115 -13.82 -9.80 -1.14
CA GLY A 115 -12.44 -9.71 -1.63
C GLY A 115 -11.37 -10.00 -0.57
N CYS A 116 -11.75 -10.15 0.69
CA CYS A 116 -10.86 -10.51 1.79
C CYS A 116 -11.02 -11.99 2.14
N GLU A 117 -9.93 -12.62 2.57
CA GLU A 117 -9.87 -14.07 2.83
C GLU A 117 -10.57 -14.44 4.15
N GLU A 118 -10.53 -13.54 5.12
CA GLU A 118 -11.19 -13.69 6.41
C GLU A 118 -11.95 -12.42 6.78
N VAL A 119 -13.18 -12.58 7.27
CA VAL A 119 -13.95 -11.53 7.95
C VAL A 119 -14.42 -12.08 9.29
N LYS A 120 -13.91 -11.53 10.38
CA LYS A 120 -14.31 -11.87 11.76
C LYS A 120 -15.18 -10.76 12.31
N HIS A 121 -16.29 -11.12 12.93
CA HIS A 121 -17.22 -10.17 13.54
C HIS A 121 -17.11 -10.21 15.06
N TYR A 122 -17.15 -9.03 15.67
CA TYR A 122 -17.11 -8.80 17.11
C TYR A 122 -18.26 -7.86 17.51
N ASP A 123 -18.56 -7.77 18.81
CA ASP A 123 -19.62 -6.89 19.31
C ASP A 123 -19.36 -5.41 19.04
N THR A 124 -18.09 -5.04 18.92
CA THR A 124 -17.62 -3.66 18.73
C THR A 124 -17.23 -3.34 17.29
N GLY A 125 -17.16 -4.33 16.40
CA GLY A 125 -16.59 -4.14 15.08
C GLY A 125 -16.40 -5.40 14.28
N ARG A 126 -15.57 -5.32 13.26
CA ARG A 126 -15.14 -6.46 12.45
C ARG A 126 -13.68 -6.31 12.03
N GLU A 127 -13.04 -7.44 11.86
CA GLU A 127 -11.67 -7.56 11.38
C GLU A 127 -11.67 -8.28 10.05
N PHE A 128 -10.84 -7.82 9.12
CA PHE A 128 -10.67 -8.50 7.85
C PHE A 128 -9.26 -8.37 7.32
N GLY A 129 -8.80 -9.44 6.68
CA GLY A 129 -7.47 -9.56 6.08
C GLY A 129 -7.59 -9.78 4.58
N CYS A 130 -6.92 -8.94 3.79
CA CYS A 130 -6.97 -8.99 2.34
C CYS A 130 -5.53 -8.98 1.80
N SER A 131 -5.30 -9.68 0.68
CA SER A 131 -3.96 -9.91 0.13
C SER A 131 -3.85 -9.39 -1.30
N TRP A 132 -2.63 -9.00 -1.71
CA TRP A 132 -2.29 -8.70 -3.10
C TRP A 132 -0.87 -9.17 -3.42
N ILE A 133 -0.56 -9.24 -4.71
CA ILE A 133 0.81 -9.43 -5.16
C ILE A 133 1.55 -8.09 -5.09
N CYS A 134 2.46 -7.97 -4.12
CA CYS A 134 3.41 -6.88 -4.12
C CYS A 134 4.57 -7.23 -5.06
N ASN A 135 4.66 -6.48 -6.16
CA ASN A 135 5.79 -6.53 -7.04
C ASN A 135 6.85 -5.56 -6.51
N SER A 136 8.11 -5.97 -6.48
CA SER A 136 9.24 -5.11 -6.10
C SER A 136 9.56 -3.99 -7.11
N HIS A 137 8.65 -3.68 -8.03
CA HIS A 137 8.85 -2.73 -9.12
C HIS A 137 7.55 -2.05 -9.56
N ALA A 138 7.50 -0.73 -9.39
CA ALA A 138 7.24 0.16 -10.51
C ALA A 138 8.49 1.06 -10.60
N GLY A 139 9.22 0.94 -11.71
CA GLY A 139 10.51 1.60 -11.92
C GLY A 139 10.41 3.10 -12.14
#